data_AF-A0A9D7TU40-F1
#
_entry.id   AF-A0A9D7TU40-F1
#
_cell.length_a   1.000
_cell.length_b   1.000
_cell.length_c   1.000
_cell.angle_alpha   90.00
_cell.angle_beta   90.00
_cell.angle_gamma   90.00
#
_symmetry.space_group_name_H-M   'P 1'
#
loop_
_entity.id
_entity.type
_entity.pdbx_description
1 polymer ?
#
loop_
_entity_poly.entity_id
_entity_poly.type
_entity_poly.pdbx_seq_one_letter_code
_entity_poly.pdbx_strand_id
1 'polypeptide(L)'
;MFSLAGSPSGCTSATVAGIYTSGSALTASNTVSITVNVTTIGTYAFKTTSANGVYFAASGTFSSTGPQSMMLTGVGTPLKAGSFTYATTNNSGCNFSVSFTQGTGGSGAAIYTFAGAPNSCTTPTVNGTYMNGIVLGATNSVDLNVNVVTAGTYTISTNTASGISFSGTGTFTGTGAQTVRLSGQGTPTATGAATFTTSGGCNFSVTIAPAPAPGAFTYNCATAPVVSGTYTAGTALNTSNKVDVSINVTSLGSYSVTTNAANGVTFSAGGVFTALGAQTITLSSTNTPAAAGSFSYTPSGAGGCAFSVTYAGGGGGGGSDFLKCTIDGVFIDFSTGLAASLTPGDFSASGDNAAGTKNFDLNVTDLNGGTITTGTYNKLSITNINKFCDPTYTPDIGSPLDFWSTDPLNANTFTITIQTITATKVTGIFSGDLFDLAGGNKKVVTGGSFSVTY
;
A
#
# COMPACT_ATOMS: atom_id res chain seq x y z
N MET A 1 46.84 25.71 -30.06
CA MET A 1 47.54 25.94 -28.77
C MET A 1 46.86 27.11 -28.09
N PHE A 2 46.61 27.02 -26.78
CA PHE A 2 45.97 28.09 -26.01
C PHE A 2 46.63 28.21 -24.63
N SER A 3 46.65 29.41 -24.07
CA SER A 3 47.04 29.68 -22.69
C SER A 3 45.82 30.09 -21.88
N LEU A 4 45.82 29.84 -20.57
CA LEU A 4 44.74 30.27 -19.69
C LEU A 4 44.95 31.74 -19.29
N ALA A 5 43.89 32.54 -19.33
CA ALA A 5 43.96 33.92 -18.84
C ALA A 5 44.12 33.91 -17.31
N GLY A 6 45.20 34.53 -16.78
CA GLY A 6 45.46 34.63 -15.34
C GLY A 6 46.55 33.72 -14.76
N SER A 7 47.24 32.91 -15.57
CA SER A 7 48.44 32.19 -15.13
C SER A 7 49.53 33.18 -14.68
N PRO A 8 50.24 32.96 -13.55
CA PRO A 8 50.31 31.74 -12.73
C PRO A 8 49.49 31.78 -11.41
N SER A 9 48.72 32.83 -11.13
CA SER A 9 48.14 33.09 -9.79
C SER A 9 46.64 32.79 -9.63
N GLY A 10 45.91 32.49 -10.71
CA GLY A 10 44.53 31.99 -10.65
C GLY A 10 43.75 32.25 -11.94
N CYS A 11 42.76 31.40 -12.25
CA CYS A 11 41.87 31.66 -13.39
C CYS A 11 41.06 32.93 -13.10
N THR A 12 41.42 34.08 -13.67
CA THR A 12 40.90 35.39 -13.21
C THR A 12 39.41 35.61 -13.49
N SER A 13 38.66 34.61 -13.94
CA SER A 13 37.24 34.72 -14.29
C SER A 13 36.49 33.38 -14.32
N ALA A 14 36.81 32.42 -13.44
CA ALA A 14 36.05 31.16 -13.40
C ALA A 14 34.62 31.42 -12.90
N THR A 15 33.63 31.15 -13.74
CA THR A 15 32.20 31.32 -13.40
C THR A 15 31.56 29.95 -13.23
N VAL A 16 31.09 29.66 -12.01
CA VAL A 16 30.43 28.39 -11.67
C VAL A 16 28.93 28.52 -11.86
N ALA A 17 28.30 27.57 -12.56
CA ALA A 17 26.87 27.54 -12.83
C ALA A 17 26.27 26.17 -12.52
N GLY A 18 25.05 26.17 -11.97
CA GLY A 18 24.34 24.97 -11.54
C GLY A 18 24.31 24.77 -10.03
N ILE A 19 23.48 23.83 -9.59
CA ILE A 19 23.32 23.48 -8.17
C ILE A 19 24.18 22.25 -7.89
N TYR A 20 25.12 22.37 -6.95
CA TYR A 20 26.07 21.32 -6.59
C TYR A 20 25.75 20.79 -5.19
N THR A 21 25.11 19.63 -5.10
CA THR A 21 24.71 18.99 -3.83
C THR A 21 25.50 17.70 -3.60
N SER A 22 25.95 17.46 -2.37
CA SER A 22 26.56 16.17 -2.01
C SER A 22 25.57 15.00 -2.19
N GLY A 23 26.05 13.87 -2.70
CA GLY A 23 25.24 12.68 -2.95
C GLY A 23 24.39 12.71 -4.23
N SER A 24 24.30 13.84 -4.94
CA SER A 24 23.58 13.93 -6.22
C SER A 24 24.57 13.92 -7.39
N ALA A 25 24.38 13.01 -8.36
CA ALA A 25 25.21 12.98 -9.56
C ALA A 25 25.09 14.31 -10.33
N LEU A 26 26.22 14.84 -10.81
CA LEU A 26 26.23 16.05 -11.62
C LEU A 26 25.58 15.80 -12.98
N THR A 27 24.92 16.83 -13.48
CA THR A 27 24.20 16.82 -14.76
C THR A 27 24.86 17.79 -15.75
N ALA A 28 24.34 17.84 -16.98
CA ALA A 28 24.81 18.76 -18.01
C ALA A 28 24.66 20.25 -17.62
N SER A 29 23.83 20.60 -16.62
CA SER A 29 23.69 21.98 -16.13
C SER A 29 24.75 22.39 -15.11
N ASN A 30 25.62 21.47 -14.67
CA ASN A 30 26.69 21.73 -13.72
C ASN A 30 27.98 22.10 -14.46
N THR A 31 28.19 23.39 -14.71
CA THR A 31 29.28 23.87 -15.56
C THR A 31 30.19 24.90 -14.88
N VAL A 32 31.43 24.97 -15.37
CA VAL A 32 32.39 26.02 -15.01
C VAL A 32 32.93 26.64 -16.28
N SER A 33 32.73 27.94 -16.46
CA SER A 33 33.25 28.68 -17.62
C SER A 33 34.57 29.36 -17.28
N ILE A 34 35.58 29.20 -18.14
CA ILE A 34 36.89 29.83 -18.00
C ILE A 34 37.33 30.47 -19.32
N THR A 35 38.11 31.54 -19.25
CA THR A 35 38.64 32.25 -20.43
C THR A 35 40.05 31.76 -20.78
N VAL A 36 40.28 31.48 -22.06
CA VAL A 36 41.57 31.08 -22.63
C VAL A 36 41.99 32.04 -23.75
N ASN A 37 43.29 32.24 -23.95
CA ASN A 37 43.85 32.94 -25.09
C ASN A 37 44.36 31.93 -26.12
N VAL A 38 43.69 31.85 -27.27
CA VAL A 38 44.02 30.92 -28.34
C VAL A 38 45.06 31.53 -29.26
N THR A 39 46.22 30.88 -29.39
CA THR A 39 47.30 31.29 -30.30
C THR A 39 47.34 30.49 -31.60
N THR A 40 46.68 29.32 -31.61
CA THR A 40 46.52 28.49 -32.81
C THR A 40 45.16 27.84 -32.78
N ILE A 41 44.38 28.02 -33.85
CA ILE A 41 43.12 27.32 -34.09
C ILE A 41 43.33 25.81 -34.10
N GLY A 42 42.29 25.06 -33.75
CA GLY A 42 42.36 23.59 -33.71
C GLY A 42 41.53 22.98 -32.60
N THR A 43 41.56 21.66 -32.52
CA THR A 43 40.84 20.88 -31.52
C THR A 43 41.50 20.97 -30.15
N TYR A 44 40.70 20.88 -29.10
CA TYR A 44 41.18 20.81 -27.73
C TYR A 44 40.42 19.72 -26.95
N ALA A 45 41.12 19.15 -25.97
CA ALA A 45 40.55 18.35 -24.91
C ALA A 45 41.17 18.81 -23.59
N PHE A 46 40.32 18.97 -22.57
CA PHE A 46 40.68 19.58 -21.30
C PHE A 46 40.01 18.82 -20.15
N LYS A 47 40.75 18.61 -19.07
CA LYS A 47 40.27 17.93 -17.86
C LYS A 47 40.98 18.47 -16.61
N THR A 48 40.24 18.61 -15.51
CA THR A 48 40.81 18.96 -14.20
C THR A 48 41.28 17.72 -13.42
N THR A 49 42.01 17.94 -12.33
CA THR A 49 42.16 16.93 -11.27
C THR A 49 40.78 16.52 -10.73
N SER A 50 40.68 15.31 -10.19
CA SER A 50 39.51 14.90 -9.43
C SER A 50 39.61 15.37 -7.98
N ALA A 51 38.52 15.93 -7.47
CA ALA A 51 38.37 16.29 -6.06
C ALA A 51 36.92 16.07 -5.65
N ASN A 52 36.71 15.61 -4.42
CA ASN A 52 35.38 15.33 -3.87
C ASN A 52 34.52 14.37 -4.73
N GLY A 53 35.13 13.42 -5.44
CA GLY A 53 34.41 12.48 -6.33
C GLY A 53 33.95 13.07 -7.67
N VAL A 54 34.37 14.29 -7.99
CA VAL A 54 34.00 15.03 -9.21
C VAL A 54 35.26 15.44 -9.97
N TYR A 55 35.15 15.62 -11.29
CA TYR A 55 36.10 16.37 -12.11
C TYR A 55 35.34 17.17 -13.18
N PHE A 56 36.00 18.14 -13.80
CA PHE A 56 35.44 18.96 -14.88
C PHE A 56 36.21 18.71 -16.18
N ALA A 57 35.48 18.63 -17.30
CA ALA A 57 36.08 18.36 -18.60
C ALA A 57 35.38 19.13 -19.74
N ALA A 58 36.12 19.38 -20.81
CA ALA A 58 35.60 19.92 -22.07
C ALA A 58 36.42 19.41 -23.26
N SER A 59 35.78 19.31 -24.41
CA SER A 59 36.46 19.13 -25.71
C SER A 59 35.75 19.95 -26.77
N GLY A 60 36.47 20.35 -27.81
CA GLY A 60 35.91 21.21 -28.86
C GLY A 60 36.95 21.64 -29.89
N THR A 61 36.62 22.67 -30.67
CA THR A 61 37.51 23.28 -31.67
C THR A 61 37.48 24.79 -31.53
N PHE A 62 38.64 25.44 -31.46
CA PHE A 62 38.74 26.89 -31.60
C PHE A 62 38.86 27.26 -33.08
N SER A 63 37.97 28.12 -33.55
CA SER A 63 37.92 28.61 -34.94
C SER A 63 38.54 30.00 -35.13
N SER A 64 38.94 30.66 -34.05
CA SER A 64 39.63 31.95 -34.08
C SER A 64 40.69 32.06 -32.99
N THR A 65 41.68 32.92 -33.20
CA THR A 65 42.70 33.27 -32.21
C THR A 65 42.21 34.40 -31.29
N GLY A 66 42.91 34.63 -30.17
CA GLY A 66 42.54 35.63 -29.16
C GLY A 66 41.75 35.04 -27.98
N PRO A 67 41.15 35.89 -27.12
CA PRO A 67 40.38 35.44 -25.96
C PRO A 67 39.12 34.67 -26.37
N GLN A 68 38.96 33.45 -25.85
CA GLN A 68 37.83 32.55 -26.08
C GLN A 68 37.31 32.03 -24.74
N SER A 69 36.02 31.74 -24.65
CA SER A 69 35.41 31.09 -23.49
C SER A 69 35.38 29.58 -23.68
N MET A 70 35.72 28.84 -22.62
CA MET A 70 35.65 27.38 -22.57
C MET A 70 34.75 26.96 -21.42
N MET A 71 33.66 26.26 -21.74
CA MET A 71 32.71 25.73 -20.76
C MET A 71 33.07 24.28 -20.41
N LEU A 72 33.40 24.06 -19.14
CA LEU A 72 33.66 22.73 -18.59
C LEU A 72 32.38 22.14 -18.02
N THR A 73 32.11 20.87 -18.28
CA THR A 73 30.99 20.13 -17.68
C THR A 73 31.51 19.26 -16.54
N GLY A 74 30.82 19.30 -15.40
CA GLY A 74 31.12 18.48 -14.23
C GLY A 74 30.65 17.04 -14.41
N VAL A 75 31.49 16.09 -14.00
CA VAL A 75 31.19 14.65 -14.04
C VAL A 75 31.49 14.04 -12.69
N GLY A 76 30.58 13.18 -12.21
CA GLY A 76 30.72 12.44 -10.95
C GLY A 76 29.62 12.75 -9.94
N THR A 77 29.74 12.19 -8.74
CA THR A 77 28.82 12.41 -7.62
C THR A 77 29.60 13.00 -6.45
N PRO A 78 29.29 14.23 -5.99
CA PRO A 78 30.05 14.86 -4.92
C PRO A 78 29.89 14.10 -3.60
N LEU A 79 30.98 13.89 -2.86
CA LEU A 79 30.96 13.05 -1.64
C LEU A 79 30.61 13.84 -0.38
N LYS A 80 31.08 15.08 -0.26
CA LYS A 80 30.93 15.93 0.93
C LYS A 80 30.51 17.35 0.55
N ALA A 81 29.80 18.03 1.46
CA ALA A 81 29.57 19.47 1.37
C ALA A 81 30.87 20.24 1.68
N GLY A 82 30.96 21.49 1.23
CA GLY A 82 32.14 22.34 1.40
C GLY A 82 32.72 22.85 0.08
N SER A 83 33.80 23.62 0.16
CA SER A 83 34.48 24.17 -1.01
C SER A 83 35.70 23.32 -1.37
N PHE A 84 35.79 22.91 -2.63
CA PHE A 84 36.89 22.09 -3.14
C PHE A 84 37.55 22.75 -4.35
N THR A 85 38.87 22.70 -4.38
CA THR A 85 39.69 23.32 -5.42
C THR A 85 40.07 22.31 -6.51
N TYR A 86 39.85 22.70 -7.76
CA TYR A 86 40.15 21.91 -8.95
C TYR A 86 41.31 22.55 -9.70
N ALA A 87 42.35 21.76 -9.99
CA ALA A 87 43.53 22.20 -10.70
C ALA A 87 43.53 21.72 -12.15
N THR A 88 44.07 22.52 -13.06
CA THR A 88 44.22 22.13 -14.47
C THR A 88 45.38 21.16 -14.66
N THR A 89 45.20 20.12 -15.48
CA THR A 89 46.20 19.04 -15.67
C THR A 89 47.41 19.43 -16.53
N ASN A 90 47.35 20.59 -17.19
CA ASN A 90 48.33 21.11 -18.15
C ASN A 90 49.27 22.18 -17.55
N ASN A 91 49.53 22.09 -16.23
CA ASN A 91 50.58 22.81 -15.51
C ASN A 91 50.55 24.35 -15.61
N SER A 92 49.38 24.94 -15.83
CA SER A 92 49.19 26.39 -15.97
C SER A 92 49.04 27.16 -14.65
N GLY A 93 49.07 26.47 -13.49
CA GLY A 93 48.81 27.07 -12.18
C GLY A 93 47.36 27.55 -11.94
N CYS A 94 46.49 27.45 -12.95
CA CYS A 94 45.09 27.88 -12.88
C CYS A 94 44.30 26.93 -11.96
N ASN A 95 43.66 27.50 -10.94
CA ASN A 95 42.76 26.78 -10.04
C ASN A 95 41.44 27.53 -9.90
N PHE A 96 40.37 26.79 -9.63
CA PHE A 96 39.07 27.35 -9.27
C PHE A 96 38.42 26.47 -8.20
N SER A 97 37.54 27.06 -7.39
CA SER A 97 36.83 26.35 -6.33
C SER A 97 35.35 26.21 -6.67
N VAL A 98 34.78 25.05 -6.38
CA VAL A 98 33.33 24.79 -6.46
C VAL A 98 32.84 24.49 -5.05
N SER A 99 31.76 25.19 -4.66
CA SER A 99 31.10 24.99 -3.37
C SER A 99 29.95 24.01 -3.53
N PHE A 100 29.94 22.96 -2.70
CA PHE A 100 28.91 21.94 -2.65
C PHE A 100 28.04 22.14 -1.41
N THR A 101 26.74 22.25 -1.60
CA THR A 101 25.76 22.26 -0.52
C THR A 101 25.47 20.83 -0.06
N GLN A 102 24.99 20.69 1.17
CA GLN A 102 24.60 19.38 1.70
C GLN A 102 23.37 18.86 0.94
N GLY A 103 23.48 17.69 0.31
CA GLY A 103 22.32 17.01 -0.27
C GLY A 103 21.42 16.41 0.81
N THR A 104 20.13 16.30 0.49
CA THR A 104 19.03 15.88 1.39
C THR A 104 19.01 14.40 1.73
N GLY A 105 20.01 13.62 1.30
CA GLY A 105 20.10 12.18 1.57
C GLY A 105 21.54 11.72 1.70
N GLY A 106 22.08 11.71 2.91
CA GLY A 106 23.28 10.93 3.19
C GLY A 106 22.92 9.45 3.08
N SER A 107 23.38 8.75 2.04
CA SER A 107 23.22 7.29 1.89
C SER A 107 23.99 6.45 2.93
N GLY A 108 24.43 7.05 4.04
CA GLY A 108 25.16 6.39 5.12
C GLY A 108 24.37 6.38 6.44
N ALA A 109 24.76 5.49 7.36
CA ALA A 109 24.25 5.52 8.72
C ALA A 109 24.63 6.84 9.42
N ALA A 110 23.68 7.44 10.14
CA ALA A 110 23.96 8.60 10.95
C ALA A 110 24.91 8.28 12.11
N ILE A 111 25.73 9.25 12.49
CA ILE A 111 26.51 9.22 13.74
C ILE A 111 25.91 10.27 14.66
N TYR A 112 25.44 9.85 15.83
CA TYR A 112 24.79 10.71 16.81
C TYR A 112 24.97 10.15 18.23
N THR A 113 24.73 10.99 19.23
CA THR A 113 24.67 10.59 20.63
C THR A 113 23.35 11.05 21.25
N PHE A 114 22.79 10.28 22.19
CA PHE A 114 21.61 10.73 22.94
C PHE A 114 21.99 11.80 23.95
N ALA A 115 21.16 12.82 24.09
CA ALA A 115 21.30 13.79 25.18
C ALA A 115 21.10 13.06 26.52
N GLY A 116 22.12 13.07 27.39
CA GLY A 116 22.11 12.39 28.69
C GLY A 116 22.65 10.96 28.70
N ALA A 117 23.09 10.42 27.55
CA ALA A 117 23.80 9.14 27.51
C ALA A 117 25.11 9.19 28.34
N PRO A 118 25.54 8.06 28.95
CA PRO A 118 24.92 6.73 28.91
C PRO A 118 23.86 6.49 30.02
N ASN A 119 23.46 7.55 30.72
CA ASN A 119 22.56 7.46 31.87
C ASN A 119 21.13 7.81 31.43
N SER A 120 20.44 8.69 32.15
CA SER A 120 19.09 9.09 31.82
C SER A 120 19.04 10.03 30.64
N CYS A 121 18.11 9.77 29.72
CA CYS A 121 17.83 10.68 28.62
C CYS A 121 17.47 12.05 29.19
N THR A 122 18.00 13.11 28.59
CA THR A 122 17.66 14.47 28.99
C THR A 122 16.26 14.77 28.49
N THR A 123 15.35 15.12 29.41
CA THR A 123 13.97 15.58 29.12
C THR A 123 13.18 14.71 28.12
N PRO A 124 13.06 13.38 28.33
CA PRO A 124 12.23 12.55 27.48
C PRO A 124 10.76 12.99 27.58
N THR A 125 10.09 13.13 26.44
CA THR A 125 8.66 13.45 26.40
C THR A 125 7.86 12.20 26.11
N VAL A 126 7.16 11.69 27.13
CA VAL A 126 6.28 10.51 27.00
C VAL A 126 4.90 10.97 26.57
N ASN A 127 4.44 10.49 25.41
CA ASN A 127 3.15 10.81 24.82
C ASN A 127 2.20 9.60 24.92
N GLY A 128 0.92 9.89 25.13
CA GLY A 128 -0.15 8.90 25.26
C GLY A 128 -0.34 8.36 26.68
N THR A 129 -1.42 7.60 26.87
CA THR A 129 -1.76 6.94 28.13
C THR A 129 -1.40 5.47 28.06
N TYR A 130 -0.74 4.96 29.09
CA TYR A 130 -0.30 3.56 29.18
C TYR A 130 -1.05 2.90 30.33
N MET A 131 -1.82 1.85 30.05
CA MET A 131 -2.66 1.15 31.04
C MET A 131 -2.42 -0.34 30.96
N ASN A 132 -2.38 -1.01 32.12
CA ASN A 132 -2.23 -2.46 32.20
C ASN A 132 -3.32 -3.17 31.37
N GLY A 133 -2.92 -4.13 30.53
CA GLY A 133 -3.81 -4.92 29.68
C GLY A 133 -4.34 -4.23 28.43
N ILE A 134 -4.03 -2.95 28.19
CA ILE A 134 -4.52 -2.21 27.00
C ILE A 134 -3.41 -2.10 25.96
N VAL A 135 -3.64 -2.65 24.76
CA VAL A 135 -2.67 -2.59 23.65
C VAL A 135 -2.33 -1.14 23.28
N LEU A 136 -1.05 -0.88 23.00
CA LEU A 136 -0.59 0.45 22.58
C LEU A 136 -1.10 0.80 21.17
N GLY A 137 -1.47 2.06 20.98
CA GLY A 137 -1.90 2.62 19.71
C GLY A 137 -0.95 3.67 19.16
N ALA A 138 -1.33 4.30 18.04
CA ALA A 138 -0.51 5.30 17.34
C ALA A 138 -0.16 6.55 18.17
N THR A 139 -0.90 6.83 19.24
CA THR A 139 -0.67 7.95 20.16
C THR A 139 0.36 7.65 21.24
N ASN A 140 0.76 6.39 21.42
CA ASN A 140 1.75 5.97 22.41
C ASN A 140 3.15 6.10 21.80
N SER A 141 3.86 7.18 22.14
CA SER A 141 5.22 7.42 21.64
C SER A 141 6.09 8.09 22.69
N VAL A 142 7.40 8.09 22.45
CA VAL A 142 8.37 8.85 23.26
C VAL A 142 9.26 9.67 22.33
N ASP A 143 9.40 10.95 22.65
CA ASP A 143 10.31 11.85 21.95
C ASP A 143 11.61 11.98 22.76
N LEU A 144 12.74 11.76 22.09
CA LEU A 144 14.08 11.81 22.65
C LEU A 144 14.96 12.80 21.88
N ASN A 145 15.87 13.46 22.58
CA ASN A 145 16.83 14.39 21.97
C ASN A 145 18.16 13.71 21.70
N VAL A 146 18.73 13.98 20.53
CA VAL A 146 20.05 13.52 20.10
C VAL A 146 20.89 14.69 19.61
N ASN A 147 22.21 14.54 19.66
CA ASN A 147 23.16 15.43 18.99
C ASN A 147 23.78 14.70 17.80
N VAL A 148 23.47 15.15 16.60
CA VAL A 148 23.89 14.52 15.33
C VAL A 148 25.24 15.08 14.91
N VAL A 149 26.22 14.18 14.78
CA VAL A 149 27.57 14.49 14.28
C VAL A 149 27.65 14.32 12.76
N THR A 150 26.99 13.27 12.24
CA THR A 150 26.94 12.97 10.80
C THR A 150 25.51 12.70 10.39
N ALA A 151 25.01 13.48 9.43
CA ALA A 151 23.71 13.27 8.78
C ALA A 151 23.65 11.88 8.11
N GLY A 152 22.47 11.27 8.09
CA GLY A 152 22.29 9.90 7.60
C GLY A 152 21.05 9.22 8.15
N THR A 153 20.86 7.95 7.81
CA THR A 153 19.72 7.15 8.30
C THR A 153 19.96 6.65 9.73
N TYR A 154 18.92 6.59 10.55
CA TYR A 154 18.97 5.98 11.87
C TYR A 154 17.86 4.92 12.05
N THR A 155 18.16 3.95 12.91
CA THR A 155 17.21 2.98 13.45
C THR A 155 17.48 2.88 14.95
N ILE A 156 16.46 3.16 15.75
CA ILE A 156 16.52 3.13 17.22
C ILE A 156 15.48 2.15 17.71
N SER A 157 15.84 1.32 18.68
CA SER A 157 14.94 0.42 19.39
C SER A 157 15.28 0.42 20.88
N THR A 158 14.34 -0.03 21.71
CA THR A 158 14.56 -0.26 23.14
C THR A 158 14.54 -1.75 23.49
N ASN A 159 14.96 -2.09 24.71
CA ASN A 159 14.54 -3.37 25.30
C ASN A 159 13.01 -3.44 25.44
N THR A 160 12.51 -4.65 25.71
CA THR A 160 11.11 -4.85 26.14
C THR A 160 11.05 -4.75 27.67
N ALA A 161 10.10 -3.97 28.19
CA ALA A 161 9.81 -3.88 29.62
C ALA A 161 8.29 -3.84 29.83
N SER A 162 7.80 -4.57 30.82
CA SER A 162 6.36 -4.70 31.11
C SER A 162 5.49 -5.01 29.86
N GLY A 163 6.00 -5.81 28.91
CA GLY A 163 5.25 -6.22 27.71
C GLY A 163 5.22 -5.19 26.56
N ILE A 164 5.93 -4.07 26.69
CA ILE A 164 6.00 -3.03 25.65
C ILE A 164 7.44 -2.75 25.22
N SER A 165 7.61 -2.19 24.02
CA SER A 165 8.89 -1.71 23.48
C SER A 165 8.66 -0.49 22.58
N PHE A 166 9.73 0.27 22.31
CA PHE A 166 9.68 1.45 21.44
C PHE A 166 10.68 1.32 20.30
N SER A 167 10.32 1.79 19.11
CA SER A 167 11.23 1.86 17.97
C SER A 167 10.94 3.05 17.05
N GLY A 168 11.96 3.49 16.31
CA GLY A 168 11.83 4.56 15.33
C GLY A 168 12.93 4.51 14.29
N THR A 169 12.59 4.82 13.05
CA THR A 169 13.52 4.94 11.92
C THR A 169 13.36 6.31 11.27
N GLY A 170 14.41 6.78 10.61
CA GLY A 170 14.36 8.07 9.93
C GLY A 170 15.69 8.47 9.33
N THR A 171 15.79 9.72 8.90
CA THR A 171 17.01 10.31 8.34
C THR A 171 17.25 11.67 8.96
N PHE A 172 18.44 11.89 9.52
CA PHE A 172 18.90 13.23 9.87
C PHE A 172 19.46 13.92 8.63
N THR A 173 18.93 15.10 8.31
CA THR A 173 19.37 15.91 7.16
C THR A 173 20.37 16.99 7.56
N GLY A 174 20.60 17.19 8.86
CA GLY A 174 21.53 18.17 9.41
C GLY A 174 22.21 17.68 10.69
N THR A 175 23.29 18.35 11.07
CA THR A 175 24.02 18.11 12.33
C THR A 175 23.44 18.95 13.47
N GLY A 176 23.90 18.68 14.70
CA GLY A 176 23.46 19.38 15.92
C GLY A 176 22.27 18.72 16.61
N ALA A 177 21.61 19.46 17.51
CA ALA A 177 20.50 18.95 18.30
C ALA A 177 19.28 18.65 17.42
N GLN A 178 18.77 17.42 17.51
CA GLN A 178 17.59 16.93 16.79
C GLN A 178 16.70 16.13 17.74
N THR A 179 15.42 16.00 17.40
CA THR A 179 14.46 15.18 18.16
C THR A 179 14.06 13.98 17.31
N VAL A 180 14.05 12.80 17.93
CA VAL A 180 13.54 11.56 17.34
C VAL A 180 12.29 11.10 18.10
N ARG A 181 11.29 10.62 17.35
CA ARG A 181 10.09 10.00 17.91
C ARG A 181 10.20 8.48 17.79
N LEU A 182 9.98 7.79 18.89
CA LEU A 182 9.88 6.34 18.94
C LEU A 182 8.42 5.95 19.18
N SER A 183 7.86 5.11 18.31
CA SER A 183 6.51 4.58 18.45
C SER A 183 6.51 3.37 19.38
N GLY A 184 5.56 3.33 20.31
CA GLY A 184 5.36 2.23 21.24
C GLY A 184 4.55 1.09 20.61
N GLN A 185 4.88 -0.14 20.99
CA GLN A 185 4.13 -1.34 20.61
C GLN A 185 4.01 -2.31 21.79
N GLY A 186 3.06 -3.23 21.70
CA GLY A 186 2.81 -4.27 22.71
C GLY A 186 1.62 -3.97 23.61
N THR A 187 1.47 -4.78 24.65
CA THR A 187 0.39 -4.66 25.64
C THR A 187 1.03 -4.66 27.03
N PRO A 188 0.86 -3.59 27.83
CA PRO A 188 1.41 -3.54 29.17
C PRO A 188 0.92 -4.72 30.03
N THR A 189 1.83 -5.38 30.74
CA THR A 189 1.53 -6.56 31.58
C THR A 189 1.56 -6.30 33.09
N ALA A 190 2.08 -5.16 33.51
CA ALA A 190 2.18 -4.78 34.92
C ALA A 190 2.03 -3.27 35.10
N THR A 191 1.30 -2.87 36.13
CA THR A 191 1.19 -1.47 36.61
C THR A 191 2.50 -1.01 37.25
N GLY A 192 2.84 0.26 37.10
CA GLY A 192 4.02 0.88 37.71
C GLY A 192 4.97 1.51 36.69
N ALA A 193 6.14 1.94 37.15
CA ALA A 193 7.18 2.50 36.29
C ALA A 193 7.92 1.39 35.53
N ALA A 194 7.94 1.45 34.21
CA ALA A 194 8.76 0.61 33.35
C ALA A 194 9.95 1.43 32.82
N THR A 195 11.15 0.86 32.85
CA THR A 195 12.38 1.52 32.38
C THR A 195 12.82 0.95 31.04
N PHE A 196 13.11 1.84 30.09
CA PHE A 196 13.54 1.52 28.75
C PHE A 196 14.93 2.07 28.49
N THR A 197 15.77 1.25 27.89
CA THR A 197 17.12 1.58 27.44
C THR A 197 17.15 1.50 25.93
N THR A 198 17.57 2.60 25.30
CA THR A 198 17.76 2.65 23.84
C THR A 198 18.99 1.86 23.42
N SER A 199 18.99 1.30 22.20
CA SER A 199 20.11 0.55 21.61
C SER A 199 21.42 1.35 21.48
N GLY A 200 21.41 2.65 21.78
CA GLY A 200 22.54 3.57 21.64
C GLY A 200 22.84 4.49 22.82
N GLY A 201 22.23 4.31 24.01
CA GLY A 201 22.89 4.83 25.23
C GLY A 201 22.05 5.25 26.42
N CYS A 202 20.90 5.93 26.26
CA CYS A 202 20.20 6.52 27.41
C CYS A 202 18.95 5.74 27.86
N ASN A 203 18.55 5.94 29.12
CA ASN A 203 17.36 5.36 29.74
C ASN A 203 16.23 6.39 29.99
N PHE A 204 14.98 5.95 29.87
CA PHE A 204 13.79 6.73 30.23
C PHE A 204 12.75 5.81 30.89
N SER A 205 11.78 6.40 31.59
CA SER A 205 10.71 5.65 32.25
C SER A 205 9.33 6.04 31.72
N VAL A 206 8.45 5.04 31.60
CA VAL A 206 7.03 5.21 31.29
C VAL A 206 6.22 4.65 32.44
N THR A 207 5.30 5.46 32.98
CA THR A 207 4.38 5.04 34.04
C THR A 207 3.17 4.35 33.42
N ILE A 208 2.96 3.07 33.77
CA ILE A 208 1.80 2.28 33.39
C ILE A 208 0.76 2.38 34.51
N ALA A 209 -0.40 2.94 34.21
CA ALA A 209 -1.53 3.03 35.13
C ALA A 209 -2.25 1.67 35.27
N PRO A 210 -3.00 1.44 36.36
CA PRO A 210 -3.89 0.29 36.47
C PRO A 210 -4.87 0.20 35.29
N ALA A 211 -5.32 -1.01 34.98
CA ALA A 211 -6.44 -1.21 34.07
C ALA A 211 -7.68 -0.47 34.62
N PRO A 212 -8.44 0.26 33.79
CA PRO A 212 -9.69 0.85 34.22
C PRO A 212 -10.65 -0.25 34.69
N ALA A 213 -11.37 -0.01 35.78
CA ALA A 213 -12.47 -0.87 36.20
C ALA A 213 -13.43 -1.11 35.01
N PRO A 214 -14.15 -2.24 34.94
CA PRO A 214 -15.12 -2.48 33.86
C PRO A 214 -16.15 -1.36 33.81
N GLY A 215 -16.27 -0.72 32.65
CA GLY A 215 -17.33 0.22 32.35
C GLY A 215 -18.65 -0.51 32.13
N ALA A 216 -19.75 0.23 32.21
CA ALA A 216 -21.08 -0.27 31.95
C ALA A 216 -21.78 0.65 30.95
N PHE A 217 -22.58 0.06 30.07
CA PHE A 217 -23.35 0.79 29.07
C PHE A 217 -24.61 0.00 28.69
N THR A 218 -25.56 0.70 28.07
CA THR A 218 -26.71 0.09 27.39
C THR A 218 -26.64 0.40 25.90
N TYR A 219 -27.17 -0.49 25.06
CA TYR A 219 -27.28 -0.24 23.64
C TYR A 219 -28.45 0.71 23.34
N ASN A 220 -28.24 1.67 22.43
CA ASN A 220 -29.29 2.56 21.95
C ASN A 220 -29.71 2.16 20.53
N CYS A 221 -30.61 1.17 20.44
CA CYS A 221 -31.08 0.64 19.16
C CYS A 221 -32.17 1.49 18.48
N ALA A 222 -32.55 2.63 19.07
CA ALA A 222 -33.40 3.60 18.37
C ALA A 222 -32.66 4.21 17.17
N THR A 223 -31.32 4.27 17.24
CA THR A 223 -30.45 4.60 16.12
C THR A 223 -29.91 3.31 15.53
N ALA A 224 -30.18 3.07 14.24
CA ALA A 224 -29.66 1.89 13.55
C ALA A 224 -28.12 1.96 13.46
N PRO A 225 -27.40 0.83 13.68
CA PRO A 225 -25.96 0.80 13.46
C PRO A 225 -25.58 1.21 12.03
N VAL A 226 -24.49 1.98 11.90
CA VAL A 226 -24.03 2.50 10.61
C VAL A 226 -22.90 1.64 10.09
N VAL A 227 -23.16 0.89 9.01
CA VAL A 227 -22.15 0.06 8.33
C VAL A 227 -21.42 0.89 7.28
N SER A 228 -20.09 0.97 7.38
CA SER A 228 -19.22 1.77 6.51
C SER A 228 -18.15 0.91 5.84
N GLY A 229 -17.84 1.23 4.59
CA GLY A 229 -16.83 0.54 3.78
C GLY A 229 -17.42 -0.46 2.79
N THR A 230 -16.57 -0.95 1.90
CA THR A 230 -16.93 -1.96 0.90
C THR A 230 -16.55 -3.34 1.40
N TYR A 231 -17.54 -4.23 1.50
CA TYR A 231 -17.35 -5.58 2.00
C TYR A 231 -17.40 -6.55 0.82
N THR A 232 -16.33 -7.32 0.64
CA THR A 232 -16.15 -8.18 -0.53
C THR A 232 -15.70 -9.56 -0.07
N ALA A 233 -16.40 -10.61 -0.52
CA ALA A 233 -16.03 -11.99 -0.21
C ALA A 233 -14.60 -12.29 -0.69
N GLY A 234 -13.84 -13.02 0.13
CA GLY A 234 -12.44 -13.35 -0.14
C GLY A 234 -11.44 -12.21 0.06
N THR A 235 -11.88 -10.98 0.35
CA THR A 235 -11.00 -9.84 0.63
C THR A 235 -10.93 -9.58 2.13
N ALA A 236 -9.74 -9.60 2.72
CA ALA A 236 -9.55 -9.28 4.13
C ALA A 236 -10.05 -7.86 4.44
N LEU A 237 -10.82 -7.73 5.51
CA LEU A 237 -11.31 -6.44 5.99
C LEU A 237 -10.14 -5.59 6.50
N ASN A 238 -10.26 -4.28 6.31
CA ASN A 238 -9.25 -3.32 6.71
C ASN A 238 -9.87 -2.18 7.55
N THR A 239 -9.08 -1.15 7.84
CA THR A 239 -9.50 -0.04 8.69
C THR A 239 -10.70 0.76 8.15
N SER A 240 -11.02 0.67 6.86
CA SER A 240 -12.21 1.30 6.26
C SER A 240 -13.51 0.52 6.51
N ASN A 241 -13.43 -0.77 6.85
CA ASN A 241 -14.58 -1.62 7.15
C ASN A 241 -14.97 -1.47 8.62
N LYS A 242 -16.02 -0.69 8.88
CA LYS A 242 -16.41 -0.27 10.24
C LYS A 242 -17.91 -0.38 10.45
N VAL A 243 -18.32 -0.63 11.68
CA VAL A 243 -19.72 -0.54 12.10
C VAL A 243 -19.83 0.31 13.35
N ASP A 244 -20.49 1.45 13.24
CA ASP A 244 -20.71 2.35 14.36
C ASP A 244 -22.02 2.00 15.08
N VAL A 245 -21.92 1.78 16.39
CA VAL A 245 -23.05 1.39 17.26
C VAL A 245 -23.23 2.44 18.35
N SER A 246 -24.44 2.99 18.43
CA SER A 246 -24.80 3.95 19.49
C SER A 246 -25.09 3.24 20.81
N ILE A 247 -24.55 3.81 21.89
CA ILE A 247 -24.70 3.30 23.27
C ILE A 247 -24.97 4.46 24.24
N ASN A 248 -25.37 4.14 25.45
CA ASN A 248 -25.41 5.06 26.57
C ASN A 248 -24.57 4.52 27.73
N VAL A 249 -23.44 5.19 28.01
CA VAL A 249 -22.51 4.81 29.07
C VAL A 249 -23.10 5.17 30.43
N THR A 250 -23.20 4.17 31.30
CA THR A 250 -23.73 4.28 32.68
C THR A 250 -22.63 4.21 33.74
N SER A 251 -21.47 3.64 33.40
CA SER A 251 -20.26 3.69 34.25
C SER A 251 -19.02 3.86 33.38
N LEU A 252 -18.14 4.78 33.79
CA LEU A 252 -16.81 4.92 33.21
C LEU A 252 -15.99 3.65 33.44
N GLY A 253 -15.07 3.38 32.53
CA GLY A 253 -14.26 2.17 32.62
C GLY A 253 -13.99 1.49 31.29
N SER A 254 -13.32 0.34 31.34
CA SER A 254 -12.98 -0.44 30.16
C SER A 254 -14.19 -1.15 29.58
N TYR A 255 -14.26 -1.28 28.25
CA TYR A 255 -15.27 -2.09 27.58
C TYR A 255 -14.63 -2.97 26.52
N SER A 256 -15.30 -4.10 26.25
CA SER A 256 -14.97 -5.02 25.16
C SER A 256 -16.28 -5.56 24.61
N VAL A 257 -16.47 -5.41 23.31
CA VAL A 257 -17.65 -5.84 22.57
C VAL A 257 -17.19 -6.66 21.39
N THR A 258 -17.85 -7.80 21.17
CA THR A 258 -17.65 -8.67 20.02
C THR A 258 -19.01 -9.03 19.44
N THR A 259 -19.10 -9.34 18.15
CA THR A 259 -20.32 -9.91 17.58
C THR A 259 -20.30 -11.44 17.67
N ASN A 260 -21.43 -12.09 17.35
CA ASN A 260 -21.38 -13.48 16.88
C ASN A 260 -20.51 -13.60 15.62
N ALA A 261 -19.99 -14.80 15.37
CA ALA A 261 -19.30 -15.11 14.13
C ALA A 261 -20.33 -15.43 13.04
N ALA A 262 -20.18 -14.80 11.87
CA ALA A 262 -20.95 -15.12 10.67
C ALA A 262 -20.10 -14.84 9.43
N ASN A 263 -20.23 -15.67 8.40
CA ASN A 263 -19.45 -15.55 7.16
C ASN A 263 -17.92 -15.52 7.35
N GLY A 264 -17.39 -16.19 8.38
CA GLY A 264 -15.96 -16.14 8.72
C GLY A 264 -15.49 -14.82 9.33
N VAL A 265 -16.40 -13.89 9.64
CA VAL A 265 -16.12 -12.58 10.21
C VAL A 265 -16.68 -12.48 11.62
N THR A 266 -15.89 -11.87 12.51
CA THR A 266 -16.33 -11.35 13.80
C THR A 266 -15.87 -9.90 13.90
N PHE A 267 -16.78 -9.00 14.28
CA PHE A 267 -16.41 -7.62 14.57
C PHE A 267 -16.14 -7.44 16.06
N SER A 268 -15.21 -6.56 16.41
CA SER A 268 -14.91 -6.22 17.79
C SER A 268 -14.59 -4.73 17.97
N ALA A 269 -14.86 -4.25 19.18
CA ALA A 269 -14.37 -2.97 19.69
C ALA A 269 -13.94 -3.15 21.15
N GLY A 270 -12.88 -2.45 21.53
CA GLY A 270 -12.47 -2.34 22.92
C GLY A 270 -11.94 -0.94 23.18
N GLY A 271 -12.07 -0.48 24.41
CA GLY A 271 -11.63 0.85 24.78
C GLY A 271 -11.95 1.19 26.23
N VAL A 272 -11.92 2.48 26.55
CA VAL A 272 -12.20 3.02 27.87
C VAL A 272 -13.18 4.18 27.74
N PHE A 273 -14.30 4.12 28.43
CA PHE A 273 -15.22 5.24 28.53
C PHE A 273 -14.67 6.29 29.49
N THR A 274 -14.48 7.50 28.98
CA THR A 274 -14.01 8.68 29.73
C THR A 274 -15.12 9.69 30.00
N ALA A 275 -16.30 9.50 29.41
CA ALA A 275 -17.48 10.32 29.63
C ALA A 275 -18.76 9.47 29.68
N LEU A 276 -19.69 9.86 30.56
CA LEU A 276 -21.02 9.26 30.70
C LEU A 276 -21.98 9.73 29.60
N GLY A 277 -23.07 9.00 29.41
CA GLY A 277 -24.14 9.38 28.47
C GLY A 277 -23.97 8.79 27.08
N ALA A 278 -24.63 9.40 26.09
CA ALA A 278 -24.66 8.91 24.71
C ALA A 278 -23.26 8.92 24.09
N GLN A 279 -22.82 7.77 23.59
CA GLN A 279 -21.54 7.58 22.92
C GLN A 279 -21.70 6.65 21.72
N THR A 280 -20.68 6.61 20.87
CA THR A 280 -20.61 5.66 19.75
C THR A 280 -19.37 4.80 19.89
N ILE A 281 -19.53 3.48 19.73
CA ILE A 281 -18.42 2.54 19.61
C ILE A 281 -18.29 2.08 18.16
N THR A 282 -17.06 2.00 17.66
CA THR A 282 -16.76 1.56 16.29
C THR A 282 -16.24 0.14 16.31
N LEU A 283 -17.05 -0.80 15.84
CA LEU A 283 -16.65 -2.19 15.64
C LEU A 283 -15.83 -2.30 14.35
N SER A 284 -14.78 -3.12 14.38
CA SER A 284 -13.90 -3.39 13.24
C SER A 284 -13.52 -4.86 13.17
N SER A 285 -12.98 -5.30 12.03
CA SER A 285 -12.49 -6.66 11.85
C SER A 285 -11.34 -6.68 10.84
N THR A 286 -10.45 -7.65 10.97
CA THR A 286 -9.41 -7.97 9.99
C THR A 286 -9.62 -9.35 9.35
N ASN A 287 -10.78 -9.96 9.59
CA ASN A 287 -11.11 -11.27 9.03
C ASN A 287 -11.37 -11.18 7.52
N THR A 288 -11.29 -12.33 6.84
CA THR A 288 -11.64 -12.46 5.42
C THR A 288 -13.03 -13.09 5.31
N PRO A 289 -14.02 -12.40 4.72
CA PRO A 289 -15.36 -12.94 4.57
C PRO A 289 -15.38 -14.12 3.60
N ALA A 290 -16.13 -15.18 3.92
CA ALA A 290 -16.08 -16.44 3.17
C ALA A 290 -16.92 -16.41 1.88
N ALA A 291 -18.11 -15.82 1.92
CA ALA A 291 -19.09 -15.85 0.83
C ALA A 291 -19.74 -14.48 0.60
N ALA A 292 -20.29 -14.29 -0.60
CA ALA A 292 -21.15 -13.16 -0.91
C ALA A 292 -22.52 -13.33 -0.23
N GLY A 293 -23.24 -12.22 -0.04
CA GLY A 293 -24.58 -12.22 0.55
C GLY A 293 -24.69 -11.35 1.80
N SER A 294 -25.88 -11.31 2.38
CA SER A 294 -26.17 -10.53 3.58
C SER A 294 -26.11 -11.42 4.83
N PHE A 295 -25.32 -10.99 5.82
CA PHE A 295 -25.15 -11.72 7.07
C PHE A 295 -25.43 -10.80 8.26
N SER A 296 -26.12 -11.34 9.26
CA SER A 296 -26.51 -10.62 10.46
C SER A 296 -25.50 -10.81 11.59
N TYR A 297 -25.20 -9.71 12.27
CA TYR A 297 -24.29 -9.64 13.40
C TYR A 297 -24.99 -8.95 14.56
N THR A 298 -24.84 -9.51 15.75
CA THR A 298 -25.39 -8.99 17.00
C THR A 298 -24.24 -8.76 17.99
N PRO A 299 -24.00 -7.52 18.43
CA PRO A 299 -23.03 -7.21 19.48
C PRO A 299 -23.33 -7.96 20.78
N SER A 300 -22.29 -8.35 21.50
CA SER A 300 -22.38 -9.05 22.77
C SER A 300 -22.86 -8.14 23.90
N GLY A 301 -23.49 -8.73 24.92
CA GLY A 301 -24.12 -7.99 26.02
C GLY A 301 -25.63 -7.86 25.86
N ALA A 302 -26.31 -7.50 26.95
CA ALA A 302 -27.77 -7.40 26.98
C ALA A 302 -28.27 -6.28 26.06
N GLY A 303 -29.14 -6.62 25.11
CA GLY A 303 -29.78 -5.66 24.22
C GLY A 303 -28.96 -5.23 22.99
N GLY A 304 -27.96 -6.01 22.57
CA GLY A 304 -27.16 -5.72 21.37
C GLY A 304 -27.99 -5.43 20.13
N CYS A 305 -27.71 -4.30 19.46
CA CYS A 305 -28.41 -3.92 18.23
C CYS A 305 -27.92 -4.75 17.05
N ALA A 306 -28.77 -5.65 16.53
CA ALA A 306 -28.44 -6.44 15.36
C ALA A 306 -28.29 -5.54 14.12
N PHE A 307 -27.31 -5.85 13.27
CA PHE A 307 -27.09 -5.20 11.98
C PHE A 307 -26.74 -6.23 10.92
N SER A 308 -26.99 -5.89 9.65
CA SER A 308 -26.64 -6.74 8.51
C SER A 308 -25.52 -6.11 7.70
N VAL A 309 -24.53 -6.92 7.31
CA VAL A 309 -23.48 -6.54 6.36
C VAL A 309 -23.70 -7.32 5.07
N THR A 310 -23.79 -6.61 3.96
CA THR A 310 -23.86 -7.22 2.63
C THR A 310 -22.47 -7.30 2.03
N TYR A 311 -21.99 -8.53 1.79
CA TYR A 311 -20.73 -8.81 1.13
C TYR A 311 -20.98 -8.97 -0.36
N ALA A 312 -20.37 -8.12 -1.18
CA ALA A 312 -20.32 -8.28 -2.60
C ALA A 312 -19.53 -9.55 -2.97
N GLY A 313 -19.87 -10.15 -4.11
CA GLY A 313 -19.03 -11.18 -4.72
C GLY A 313 -17.62 -10.65 -4.94
N GLY A 314 -16.63 -11.44 -4.53
CA GLY A 314 -15.23 -11.15 -4.80
C GLY A 314 -14.98 -10.97 -6.28
N GLY A 315 -14.73 -9.73 -6.71
CA GLY A 315 -13.99 -9.49 -7.94
C GLY A 315 -12.60 -10.07 -7.74
N GLY A 316 -12.41 -11.33 -8.16
CA GLY A 316 -11.21 -12.13 -7.90
C GLY A 316 -10.00 -11.61 -8.67
N GLY A 317 -9.29 -10.66 -8.07
CA GLY A 317 -7.95 -10.25 -8.47
C GLY A 317 -6.89 -11.10 -7.78
N GLY A 318 -6.22 -11.97 -8.56
CA GLY A 318 -4.92 -12.56 -8.22
C GLY A 318 -4.95 -13.91 -7.49
N GLY A 319 -4.70 -14.99 -8.23
CA GLY A 319 -4.34 -16.31 -7.70
C GLY A 319 -5.36 -17.41 -8.03
N SER A 320 -5.01 -18.26 -9.00
CA SER A 320 -5.80 -19.37 -9.58
C SER A 320 -7.06 -18.98 -10.36
N ASP A 321 -7.26 -19.66 -11.49
CA ASP A 321 -8.53 -19.58 -12.22
C ASP A 321 -9.61 -20.35 -11.46
N PHE A 322 -10.83 -19.84 -11.52
CA PHE A 322 -11.97 -20.47 -10.87
C PHE A 322 -13.29 -20.23 -11.60
N LEU A 323 -14.23 -21.15 -11.40
CA LEU A 323 -15.65 -21.04 -11.75
C LEU A 323 -16.47 -21.63 -10.60
N LYS A 324 -17.26 -20.82 -9.89
CA LYS A 324 -17.97 -21.26 -8.68
C LYS A 324 -19.35 -20.63 -8.60
N CYS A 325 -20.33 -21.38 -8.10
CA CYS A 325 -21.68 -20.86 -7.83
C CYS A 325 -22.41 -21.71 -6.80
N THR A 326 -23.59 -21.25 -6.39
CA THR A 326 -24.53 -22.00 -5.57
C THR A 326 -25.75 -22.36 -6.42
N ILE A 327 -26.07 -23.65 -6.51
CA ILE A 327 -27.23 -24.18 -7.26
C ILE A 327 -28.20 -24.79 -6.26
N ASP A 328 -29.44 -24.29 -6.21
CA ASP A 328 -30.48 -24.72 -5.27
C ASP A 328 -30.01 -24.70 -3.79
N GLY A 329 -29.22 -23.68 -3.43
CA GLY A 329 -28.65 -23.53 -2.09
C GLY A 329 -27.40 -24.37 -1.81
N VAL A 330 -26.93 -25.19 -2.76
CA VAL A 330 -25.72 -25.99 -2.63
C VAL A 330 -24.55 -25.33 -3.36
N PHE A 331 -23.49 -25.01 -2.63
CA PHE A 331 -22.26 -24.49 -3.21
C PHE A 331 -21.53 -25.57 -4.03
N ILE A 332 -21.10 -25.23 -5.24
CA ILE A 332 -20.34 -26.10 -6.13
C ILE A 332 -19.16 -25.31 -6.70
N ASP A 333 -17.98 -25.90 -6.59
CA ASP A 333 -16.74 -25.41 -7.19
C ASP A 333 -16.47 -26.19 -8.48
N PHE A 334 -16.56 -25.51 -9.63
CA PHE A 334 -16.33 -26.04 -10.98
C PHE A 334 -14.92 -25.72 -11.50
N SER A 335 -13.95 -25.52 -10.60
CA SER A 335 -12.60 -25.10 -11.00
C SER A 335 -11.71 -26.25 -11.51
N THR A 336 -12.23 -27.48 -11.64
CA THR A 336 -11.47 -28.62 -12.18
C THR A 336 -11.55 -28.60 -13.70
N GLY A 337 -10.42 -28.78 -14.40
CA GLY A 337 -10.42 -28.87 -15.86
C GLY A 337 -10.86 -27.59 -16.57
N LEU A 338 -10.70 -26.42 -15.94
CA LEU A 338 -11.14 -25.14 -16.50
C LEU A 338 -10.56 -24.91 -17.89
N ALA A 339 -11.45 -24.61 -18.82
CA ALA A 339 -11.12 -24.13 -20.15
C ALA A 339 -11.95 -22.88 -20.43
N ALA A 340 -11.33 -21.88 -21.04
CA ALA A 340 -12.05 -20.70 -21.50
C ALA A 340 -11.52 -20.27 -22.86
N SER A 341 -12.36 -19.54 -23.59
CA SER A 341 -12.00 -18.94 -24.87
C SER A 341 -12.65 -17.58 -24.99
N LEU A 342 -11.92 -16.62 -25.56
CA LEU A 342 -12.46 -15.32 -25.95
C LEU A 342 -12.09 -15.05 -27.40
N THR A 343 -13.10 -14.97 -28.25
CA THR A 343 -12.96 -14.67 -29.67
C THR A 343 -13.86 -13.48 -30.05
N PRO A 344 -13.67 -12.86 -31.23
CA PRO A 344 -14.65 -11.92 -31.74
C PRO A 344 -16.02 -12.60 -31.83
N GLY A 345 -17.01 -12.06 -31.13
CA GLY A 345 -18.36 -12.58 -31.09
C GLY A 345 -18.65 -13.62 -29.99
N ASP A 346 -17.66 -14.13 -29.26
CA ASP A 346 -17.92 -15.20 -28.30
C ASP A 346 -16.96 -15.19 -27.10
N PHE A 347 -17.53 -15.47 -25.92
CA PHE A 347 -16.80 -15.83 -24.71
C PHE A 347 -17.41 -17.11 -24.13
N SER A 348 -16.56 -18.08 -23.85
CA SER A 348 -16.94 -19.32 -23.17
C SER A 348 -16.01 -19.63 -22.01
N ALA A 349 -16.56 -20.23 -20.96
CA ALA A 349 -15.80 -20.79 -19.84
C ALA A 349 -16.50 -22.02 -19.27
N SER A 350 -15.83 -23.15 -19.26
CA SER A 350 -16.35 -24.45 -18.84
C SER A 350 -15.48 -25.04 -17.74
N GLY A 351 -16.09 -25.75 -16.80
CA GLY A 351 -15.34 -26.51 -15.81
C GLY A 351 -16.18 -27.55 -15.07
N ASP A 352 -15.47 -28.46 -14.42
CA ASP A 352 -16.04 -29.60 -13.72
C ASP A 352 -15.89 -29.47 -12.20
N ASN A 353 -16.80 -30.12 -11.46
CA ASN A 353 -16.59 -30.30 -10.04
C ASN A 353 -15.40 -31.23 -9.75
N ALA A 354 -14.86 -31.18 -8.54
CA ALA A 354 -13.72 -32.02 -8.14
C ALA A 354 -13.93 -33.53 -8.36
N ALA A 355 -15.18 -34.01 -8.36
CA ALA A 355 -15.53 -35.40 -8.61
C ALA A 355 -15.63 -35.76 -10.10
N GLY A 356 -15.60 -34.80 -11.02
CA GLY A 356 -15.80 -35.00 -12.46
C GLY A 356 -17.19 -35.52 -12.83
N THR A 357 -18.19 -35.26 -11.98
CA THR A 357 -19.58 -35.72 -12.17
C THR A 357 -20.51 -34.62 -12.61
N LYS A 358 -20.13 -33.36 -12.38
CA LYS A 358 -20.94 -32.18 -12.69
C LYS A 358 -20.11 -31.20 -13.50
N ASN A 359 -20.74 -30.58 -14.49
CA ASN A 359 -20.12 -29.60 -15.35
C ASN A 359 -20.97 -28.32 -15.42
N PHE A 360 -20.33 -27.17 -15.56
CA PHE A 360 -20.99 -25.89 -15.78
C PHE A 360 -20.26 -25.13 -16.88
N ASP A 361 -21.02 -24.67 -17.88
CA ASP A 361 -20.52 -23.83 -18.96
C ASP A 361 -21.18 -22.46 -18.93
N LEU A 362 -20.37 -21.43 -19.07
CA LEU A 362 -20.78 -20.05 -19.27
C LEU A 362 -20.53 -19.69 -20.72
N ASN A 363 -21.55 -19.21 -21.42
CA ASN A 363 -21.42 -18.72 -22.79
C ASN A 363 -22.02 -17.32 -22.92
N VAL A 364 -21.31 -16.43 -23.62
CA VAL A 364 -21.78 -15.11 -24.05
C VAL A 364 -21.51 -14.98 -25.54
N THR A 365 -22.56 -14.71 -26.32
CA THR A 365 -22.48 -14.63 -27.78
C THR A 365 -22.97 -13.28 -28.29
N ASP A 366 -22.21 -12.69 -29.21
CA ASP A 366 -22.59 -11.57 -30.07
C ASP A 366 -22.64 -12.03 -31.53
N LEU A 367 -23.84 -12.29 -32.04
CA LEU A 367 -24.05 -12.77 -33.41
C LEU A 367 -23.67 -11.75 -34.48
N ASN A 368 -23.40 -10.49 -34.11
CA ASN A 368 -22.87 -9.49 -35.04
C ASN A 368 -21.34 -9.60 -35.24
N GLY A 369 -20.67 -10.51 -34.51
CA GLY A 369 -19.22 -10.71 -34.58
C GLY A 369 -18.40 -9.59 -33.91
N GLY A 370 -19.03 -8.77 -33.07
CA GLY A 370 -18.35 -7.71 -32.33
C GLY A 370 -17.48 -8.27 -31.20
N THR A 371 -16.50 -7.48 -30.74
CA THR A 371 -15.71 -7.86 -29.56
C THR A 371 -16.61 -7.93 -28.32
N ILE A 372 -16.52 -9.03 -27.57
CA ILE A 372 -17.16 -9.14 -26.26
C ILE A 372 -16.48 -8.15 -25.32
N THR A 373 -17.25 -7.24 -24.72
CA THR A 373 -16.78 -6.22 -23.79
C THR A 373 -17.22 -6.49 -22.36
N THR A 374 -16.70 -5.73 -21.40
CA THR A 374 -17.29 -5.67 -20.06
C THR A 374 -18.74 -5.18 -20.14
N GLY A 375 -19.57 -5.66 -19.20
CA GLY A 375 -21.01 -5.36 -19.18
C GLY A 375 -21.86 -6.57 -18.82
N THR A 376 -23.17 -6.32 -18.72
CA THR A 376 -24.17 -7.35 -18.42
C THR A 376 -24.81 -7.88 -19.69
N TYR A 377 -24.77 -9.20 -19.84
CA TYR A 377 -25.40 -9.96 -20.90
C TYR A 377 -26.60 -10.69 -20.31
N ASN A 378 -27.78 -10.41 -20.86
CA ASN A 378 -29.01 -11.08 -20.48
C ASN A 378 -29.17 -12.36 -21.29
N LYS A 379 -29.98 -13.31 -20.80
CA LYS A 379 -30.30 -14.52 -21.54
C LYS A 379 -30.81 -14.26 -22.97
N LEU A 380 -30.75 -15.29 -23.80
CA LEU A 380 -31.46 -15.32 -25.08
C LEU A 380 -32.97 -15.16 -24.84
N SER A 381 -33.59 -14.29 -25.62
CA SER A 381 -35.05 -14.12 -25.61
C SER A 381 -35.52 -13.61 -26.97
N ILE A 382 -36.82 -13.64 -27.21
CA ILE A 382 -37.44 -13.10 -28.43
C ILE A 382 -37.12 -11.61 -28.68
N THR A 383 -36.75 -10.87 -27.63
CA THR A 383 -36.34 -9.45 -27.70
C THR A 383 -34.83 -9.24 -27.57
N ASN A 384 -34.07 -10.27 -27.21
CA ASN A 384 -32.62 -10.23 -27.05
C ASN A 384 -31.95 -11.38 -27.81
N ILE A 385 -31.81 -11.22 -29.12
CA ILE A 385 -31.34 -12.28 -30.03
C ILE A 385 -29.90 -12.08 -30.50
N ASN A 386 -29.35 -10.88 -30.37
CA ASN A 386 -28.07 -10.51 -30.98
C ASN A 386 -26.89 -10.57 -30.00
N LYS A 387 -27.12 -10.28 -28.72
CA LYS A 387 -26.10 -10.25 -27.66
C LYS A 387 -26.66 -10.87 -26.39
N PHE A 388 -26.32 -12.12 -26.13
CA PHE A 388 -26.96 -12.87 -25.05
C PHE A 388 -25.98 -13.78 -24.32
N CYS A 389 -26.40 -14.27 -23.15
CA CYS A 389 -25.77 -15.40 -22.50
C CYS A 389 -26.65 -16.66 -22.60
N ASP A 390 -26.03 -17.82 -22.71
CA ASP A 390 -26.74 -19.11 -22.67
C ASP A 390 -25.87 -20.17 -21.95
N PRO A 391 -25.80 -20.10 -20.61
CA PRO A 391 -25.09 -21.09 -19.81
C PRO A 391 -25.77 -22.46 -19.79
N THR A 392 -24.97 -23.48 -19.52
CA THR A 392 -25.42 -24.86 -19.29
C THR A 392 -24.93 -25.40 -17.96
N TYR A 393 -25.75 -26.22 -17.31
CA TYR A 393 -25.38 -26.99 -16.13
C TYR A 393 -25.77 -28.45 -16.31
N THR A 394 -24.78 -29.34 -16.17
CA THR A 394 -24.95 -30.79 -16.28
C THR A 394 -24.73 -31.41 -14.89
N PRO A 395 -25.79 -31.83 -14.17
CA PRO A 395 -25.67 -32.46 -12.85
C PRO A 395 -25.11 -33.89 -12.86
N ASP A 396 -25.12 -34.57 -14.01
CA ASP A 396 -24.49 -35.88 -14.23
C ASP A 396 -23.93 -35.97 -15.65
N ILE A 397 -22.60 -35.83 -15.80
CA ILE A 397 -21.90 -35.92 -17.10
C ILE A 397 -22.10 -37.29 -17.77
N GLY A 398 -22.40 -38.34 -17.00
CA GLY A 398 -22.72 -39.68 -17.53
C GLY A 398 -24.10 -39.77 -18.20
N SER A 399 -24.95 -38.75 -18.03
CA SER A 399 -26.31 -38.70 -18.57
C SER A 399 -26.45 -37.54 -19.56
N PRO A 400 -26.24 -37.76 -20.87
CA PRO A 400 -26.18 -36.70 -21.88
C PRO A 400 -27.51 -35.96 -22.12
N LEU A 401 -28.60 -36.44 -21.52
CA LEU A 401 -29.93 -35.81 -21.59
C LEU A 401 -30.28 -35.02 -20.32
N ASP A 402 -29.43 -35.04 -19.29
CA ASP A 402 -29.63 -34.28 -18.06
C ASP A 402 -28.76 -33.02 -18.11
N PHE A 403 -29.18 -32.03 -18.90
CA PHE A 403 -28.57 -30.70 -18.90
C PHE A 403 -29.63 -29.62 -18.76
N TRP A 404 -29.25 -28.54 -18.07
CA TRP A 404 -30.10 -27.43 -17.68
C TRP A 404 -29.57 -26.17 -18.33
N SER A 405 -30.43 -25.38 -18.96
CA SER A 405 -30.01 -24.22 -19.75
C SER A 405 -30.92 -23.02 -19.54
N THR A 406 -30.63 -21.91 -20.21
CA THR A 406 -31.62 -20.84 -20.26
C THR A 406 -32.75 -21.21 -21.22
N ASP A 407 -33.96 -20.80 -20.88
CA ASP A 407 -35.12 -21.05 -21.72
C ASP A 407 -35.53 -19.73 -22.39
N PRO A 408 -35.47 -19.62 -23.73
CA PRO A 408 -35.84 -18.41 -24.46
C PRO A 408 -37.32 -18.03 -24.35
N LEU A 409 -38.20 -19.00 -24.07
CA LEU A 409 -39.66 -18.87 -24.04
C LEU A 409 -40.19 -18.66 -22.62
N ASN A 410 -39.49 -19.12 -21.60
CA ASN A 410 -39.85 -18.91 -20.19
C ASN A 410 -39.28 -17.60 -19.62
N ALA A 411 -39.93 -17.10 -18.55
CA ALA A 411 -39.53 -15.92 -17.78
C ALA A 411 -38.29 -16.20 -16.92
N ASN A 412 -37.18 -16.50 -17.58
CA ASN A 412 -35.88 -16.73 -16.97
C ASN A 412 -35.14 -15.38 -16.75
N THR A 413 -34.37 -15.28 -15.67
CA THR A 413 -33.64 -14.09 -15.21
C THR A 413 -32.12 -14.19 -15.32
N PHE A 414 -31.60 -15.21 -16.01
CA PHE A 414 -30.16 -15.44 -16.04
C PHE A 414 -29.39 -14.30 -16.70
N THR A 415 -28.34 -13.86 -16.02
CA THR A 415 -27.41 -12.83 -16.47
C THR A 415 -25.98 -13.25 -16.20
N ILE A 416 -25.09 -12.89 -17.12
CA ILE A 416 -23.64 -12.91 -16.95
C ILE A 416 -23.15 -11.47 -17.01
N THR A 417 -22.45 -11.00 -15.98
CA THR A 417 -21.79 -9.70 -16.00
C THR A 417 -20.28 -9.88 -16.05
N ILE A 418 -19.70 -9.56 -17.21
CA ILE A 418 -18.24 -9.51 -17.37
C ILE A 418 -17.76 -8.21 -16.73
N GLN A 419 -16.93 -8.34 -15.69
CA GLN A 419 -16.42 -7.22 -14.91
C GLN A 419 -15.08 -6.70 -15.45
N THR A 420 -14.17 -7.60 -15.79
CA THR A 420 -12.86 -7.23 -16.35
C THR A 420 -12.46 -8.16 -17.48
N ILE A 421 -11.83 -7.59 -18.50
CA ILE A 421 -11.13 -8.31 -19.57
C ILE A 421 -9.71 -7.72 -19.61
N THR A 422 -8.70 -8.57 -19.44
CA THR A 422 -7.28 -8.22 -19.59
C THR A 422 -6.70 -8.95 -20.81
N ALA A 423 -5.40 -8.84 -21.08
CA ALA A 423 -4.80 -9.55 -22.22
C ALA A 423 -4.91 -11.08 -22.15
N THR A 424 -5.06 -11.65 -20.94
CA THR A 424 -5.04 -13.10 -20.72
C THR A 424 -6.13 -13.58 -19.77
N LYS A 425 -7.07 -12.72 -19.35
CA LYS A 425 -7.99 -13.08 -18.27
C LYS A 425 -9.33 -12.37 -18.34
N VAL A 426 -10.42 -13.11 -18.16
CA VAL A 426 -11.79 -12.57 -17.95
C VAL A 426 -12.25 -12.87 -16.53
N THR A 427 -12.85 -11.87 -15.88
CA THR A 427 -13.54 -12.07 -14.61
C THR A 427 -14.98 -11.58 -14.68
N GLY A 428 -15.87 -12.20 -13.92
CA GLY A 428 -17.26 -11.81 -13.90
C GLY A 428 -18.08 -12.51 -12.82
N ILE A 429 -19.36 -12.14 -12.78
CA ILE A 429 -20.38 -12.74 -11.92
C ILE A 429 -21.56 -13.20 -12.75
N PHE A 430 -22.33 -14.17 -12.23
CA PHE A 430 -23.52 -14.67 -12.88
C PHE A 430 -24.55 -15.17 -11.86
N SER A 431 -25.81 -15.11 -12.26
CA SER A 431 -26.93 -15.61 -11.45
C SER A 431 -28.21 -15.65 -12.27
N GLY A 432 -29.16 -16.47 -11.83
CA GLY A 432 -30.52 -16.54 -12.35
C GLY A 432 -31.01 -17.97 -12.38
N ASP A 433 -31.99 -18.23 -13.23
CA ASP A 433 -32.65 -19.53 -13.28
C ASP A 433 -32.14 -20.36 -14.46
N LEU A 434 -32.06 -21.68 -14.28
CA LEU A 434 -31.85 -22.65 -15.36
C LEU A 434 -33.04 -23.61 -15.39
N PHE A 435 -33.40 -24.10 -16.56
CA PHE A 435 -34.56 -24.98 -16.77
C PHE A 435 -34.13 -26.29 -17.39
N ASP A 436 -34.85 -27.36 -17.09
CA ASP A 436 -34.68 -28.63 -17.76
C ASP A 436 -35.16 -28.56 -19.22
N LEU A 437 -34.82 -29.56 -20.03
CA LEU A 437 -35.23 -29.64 -21.44
C LEU A 437 -36.75 -29.65 -21.65
N ALA A 438 -37.52 -30.09 -20.64
CA ALA A 438 -38.96 -30.08 -20.66
C ALA A 438 -39.55 -28.70 -20.29
N GLY A 439 -38.73 -27.75 -19.83
CA GLY A 439 -39.12 -26.41 -19.38
C GLY A 439 -39.98 -26.40 -18.10
N GLY A 440 -40.13 -27.55 -17.43
CA GLY A 440 -41.06 -27.74 -16.32
C GLY A 440 -40.40 -27.61 -14.94
N ASN A 441 -39.10 -27.90 -14.85
CA ASN A 441 -38.35 -27.80 -13.61
C ASN A 441 -37.33 -26.66 -13.67
N LYS A 442 -36.98 -26.11 -12.51
CA LYS A 442 -36.09 -24.96 -12.38
C LYS A 442 -34.98 -25.21 -11.36
N LYS A 443 -33.77 -24.77 -11.71
CA LYS A 443 -32.63 -24.63 -10.79
C LYS A 443 -32.30 -23.17 -10.59
N VAL A 444 -32.06 -22.77 -9.33
CA VAL A 444 -31.73 -21.38 -8.99
C VAL A 444 -30.23 -21.26 -8.76
N VAL A 445 -29.57 -20.49 -9.62
CA VAL A 445 -28.14 -20.18 -9.54
C VAL A 445 -27.94 -18.83 -8.84
N THR A 446 -27.19 -18.84 -7.75
CA THR A 446 -26.87 -17.65 -6.95
C THR A 446 -25.39 -17.58 -6.65
N GLY A 447 -24.88 -16.37 -6.38
CA GLY A 447 -23.48 -16.16 -5.98
C GLY A 447 -22.44 -16.65 -6.99
N GLY A 448 -22.81 -16.74 -8.28
CA GLY A 448 -21.92 -17.20 -9.33
C GLY A 448 -20.79 -16.20 -9.58
N SER A 449 -19.57 -16.70 -9.67
CA SER A 449 -18.38 -15.90 -9.99
C SER A 449 -17.35 -16.72 -10.74
N PHE A 450 -16.59 -16.06 -11.60
CA PHE A 450 -15.53 -16.69 -12.37
C PHE A 450 -14.35 -15.75 -12.57
N SER A 451 -13.18 -16.35 -12.76
CA SER A 451 -11.91 -15.71 -13.04
C SER A 451 -11.11 -16.71 -13.87
N VAL A 452 -11.05 -16.54 -15.20
CA VAL A 452 -10.52 -17.58 -16.11
C VAL A 452 -9.52 -17.02 -17.10
N THR A 453 -8.42 -17.74 -17.30
CA THR A 453 -7.46 -17.53 -18.38
C THR A 453 -8.01 -18.15 -19.66
N TYR A 454 -7.88 -17.44 -20.79
CA TYR A 454 -8.49 -17.81 -22.08
C TYR A 454 -7.49 -17.71 -23.24
#